data_AF-A0A8T2BBM5-F1
#
_entry.id   AF-A0A8T2BBM5-F1
#
_cell.length_a   1.000
_cell.length_b   1.000
_cell.length_c   1.000
_cell.angle_alpha   90.00
_cell.angle_beta   90.00
_cell.angle_gamma   90.00
#
_symmetry.space_group_name_H-M   'P 1'
#
loop_
_entity.id
_entity.type
_entity.pdbx_description
1 polymer ?
#
loop_
_entity_poly.entity_id
_entity_poly.type
_entity_poly.pdbx_seq_one_letter_code
_entity_poly.pdbx_strand_id
1 'polypeptide(L)'
;MFGRSAIRGGFRPENLGQNALTLIGNIGFSLFVFGVLIFTIIAATYEPEDPLFHPSDKITTFLTSTSNATLRSDDSVVKTGEDFMVANQTAFAEFINITDVEATNTNETTSQEEANQLECDVNTPIDCKDQEVFHLMMRATIEKFKDIHFYKFGKPVVGEGVNSCDMAWRYRPKDGKSAAFYKDYRRFVVGKSENCSLSVVGIGEYHSGLNARKRKKNQKAGFEKTGGKKDDFSLPVVGELVNDSLPMVESDSVFKSGKYLVYVGGGDRCKSMNHFLWSFLCALGEAQYLNRTLVMDLTLCLSSIYTSSGQNEEGKDFRFYFDFEHLKEAASVLDEVQFWAKWGKLHKKRRNRLTLHLVEDFRVTPMKLAAVKDTMIMRKFGSVEPDNYWYRVCEGDAESVVKRPWHLLWKSRRLMEIVSAIASRLNWDYDAVHIERGDKARNKELWPNLETDTSPSALLSTLQDKVEEGRHLYIATNEEELSFFNPLKDKYATHFLYDYKDLWDENSEWYSETTKLNGGNPVEFDGYMRASVDTEVFLRGKKQIETFNNLTNDCKDGVGTCNAATS
;
A
#
# COMPACT_ATOMS: atom_id res chain seq x y z
N MET A 1 11.03 -54.23 80.14
CA MET A 1 10.47 -54.13 81.50
C MET A 1 9.12 -53.41 81.41
N PHE A 2 8.17 -53.86 82.22
CA PHE A 2 6.72 -53.63 82.20
C PHE A 2 6.21 -52.20 82.52
N GLY A 3 4.98 -51.89 82.07
CA GLY A 3 3.98 -51.07 82.78
C GLY A 3 3.29 -49.99 81.92
N ARG A 4 2.14 -50.22 81.25
CA ARG A 4 0.69 -50.17 81.66
C ARG A 4 0.08 -48.79 82.01
N SER A 5 -0.91 -48.38 81.17
CA SER A 5 -2.24 -47.74 81.43
C SER A 5 -2.32 -46.38 82.19
N ALA A 6 -3.24 -45.42 81.98
CA ALA A 6 -4.49 -45.28 81.20
C ALA A 6 -5.01 -43.79 81.21
N ILE A 7 -5.71 -43.39 80.13
CA ILE A 7 -6.98 -42.63 80.02
C ILE A 7 -7.17 -41.23 80.70
N ARG A 8 -7.51 -40.20 79.86
CA ARG A 8 -8.70 -39.26 79.87
C ARG A 8 -8.42 -37.75 79.74
N GLY A 9 -9.15 -37.12 78.83
CA GLY A 9 -9.36 -35.67 78.67
C GLY A 9 -9.31 -35.31 77.18
N GLY A 10 -10.39 -35.20 76.41
CA GLY A 10 -11.62 -34.45 76.66
C GLY A 10 -11.69 -33.33 75.60
N PHE A 11 -11.93 -33.66 74.33
CA PHE A 11 -12.09 -32.68 73.26
C PHE A 11 -13.43 -31.96 73.43
N ARG A 12 -13.39 -30.71 73.92
CA ARG A 12 -14.55 -29.80 73.92
C ARG A 12 -14.70 -29.18 72.52
N PRO A 13 -15.90 -29.19 71.91
CA PRO A 13 -16.14 -28.74 70.54
C PRO A 13 -16.45 -27.22 70.46
N GLU A 14 -15.82 -26.40 71.29
CA GLU A 14 -16.17 -24.97 71.38
C GLU A 14 -15.18 -24.04 70.65
N ASN A 15 -14.01 -24.55 70.22
CA ASN A 15 -12.97 -23.76 69.55
C ASN A 15 -12.75 -24.12 68.06
N LEU A 16 -13.54 -25.06 67.49
CA LEU A 16 -13.37 -25.46 66.09
C LEU A 16 -13.85 -24.38 65.10
N GLY A 17 -14.90 -23.63 65.45
CA GLY A 17 -15.49 -22.60 64.59
C GLY A 17 -14.60 -21.38 64.40
N GLN A 18 -13.96 -20.88 65.47
CA GLN A 18 -13.09 -19.71 65.40
C GLN A 18 -11.78 -19.98 64.65
N ASN A 19 -11.18 -21.17 64.83
CA ASN A 19 -9.96 -21.54 64.10
C ASN A 19 -10.21 -21.87 62.63
N ALA A 20 -11.40 -22.40 62.28
CA ALA A 20 -11.77 -22.60 60.88
C ALA A 20 -12.04 -21.26 60.16
N LEU A 21 -12.70 -20.31 60.83
CA LEU A 21 -12.98 -18.98 60.28
C LEU A 21 -11.71 -18.14 60.07
N THR A 22 -10.74 -18.21 60.98
CA THR A 22 -9.44 -17.53 60.80
C THR A 22 -8.59 -18.18 59.70
N LEU A 23 -8.65 -19.51 59.54
CA LEU A 23 -7.97 -20.20 58.44
C LEU A 23 -8.58 -19.83 57.08
N ILE A 24 -9.92 -19.82 56.98
CA ILE A 24 -10.65 -19.41 55.77
C ILE A 24 -10.39 -17.93 55.45
N GLY A 25 -10.39 -17.06 56.47
CA GLY A 25 -10.06 -15.64 56.32
C GLY A 25 -8.64 -15.41 55.82
N ASN A 26 -7.66 -16.15 56.34
CA ASN A 26 -6.27 -16.04 55.91
C ASN A 26 -6.06 -16.57 54.49
N ILE A 27 -6.73 -17.67 54.11
CA ILE A 27 -6.67 -18.19 52.73
C ILE A 27 -7.33 -17.23 51.75
N GLY A 28 -8.51 -16.68 52.10
CA GLY A 28 -9.21 -15.68 51.28
C GLY A 28 -8.40 -14.40 51.12
N PHE A 29 -7.76 -13.93 52.20
CA PHE A 29 -6.88 -12.77 52.15
C PHE A 29 -5.62 -13.03 51.32
N SER A 30 -4.99 -14.21 51.43
CA SER A 30 -3.86 -14.57 50.59
C SER A 30 -4.24 -14.64 49.10
N LEU A 31 -5.40 -15.20 48.74
CA LEU A 31 -5.88 -15.23 47.37
C LEU A 31 -6.18 -13.83 46.84
N PHE A 32 -6.76 -12.96 47.68
CA PHE A 32 -7.01 -11.56 47.33
C PHE A 32 -5.69 -10.80 47.08
N VAL A 33 -4.70 -10.94 47.96
CA VAL A 33 -3.37 -10.32 47.78
C VAL A 33 -2.68 -10.84 46.54
N PHE A 34 -2.75 -12.15 46.26
CA PHE A 34 -2.17 -12.74 45.06
C PHE A 34 -2.89 -12.25 43.79
N GLY A 35 -4.22 -12.12 43.82
CA GLY A 35 -5.02 -11.57 42.73
C GLY A 35 -4.71 -10.10 42.47
N VAL A 36 -4.58 -9.29 43.51
CA VAL A 36 -4.16 -7.88 43.39
C VAL A 36 -2.75 -7.80 42.78
N LEU A 37 -1.81 -8.64 43.22
CA LEU A 37 -0.43 -8.63 42.73
C LEU A 37 -0.32 -9.07 41.26
N ILE A 38 -1.11 -10.06 40.83
CA ILE A 38 -1.27 -10.42 39.42
C ILE A 38 -1.86 -9.24 38.65
N PHE A 39 -2.90 -8.60 39.18
CA PHE A 39 -3.54 -7.47 38.51
C PHE A 39 -2.64 -6.25 38.41
N THR A 40 -1.79 -5.96 39.40
CA THR A 40 -0.78 -4.90 39.30
C THR A 40 0.35 -5.26 38.36
N ILE A 41 0.77 -6.54 38.27
CA ILE A 41 1.74 -6.97 37.24
C ILE A 41 1.12 -6.82 35.85
N ILE A 42 -0.12 -7.25 35.65
CA ILE A 42 -0.84 -7.05 34.39
C ILE A 42 -0.95 -5.56 34.13
N ALA A 43 -1.47 -4.74 35.03
CA ALA A 43 -1.61 -3.29 34.81
C ALA A 43 -0.27 -2.55 34.61
N ALA A 44 0.83 -3.02 35.18
CA ALA A 44 2.16 -2.44 34.98
C ALA A 44 2.86 -2.93 33.70
N THR A 45 2.45 -4.07 33.14
CA THR A 45 2.95 -4.63 31.88
C THR A 45 1.99 -4.41 30.70
N TYR A 46 0.75 -4.03 31.00
CA TYR A 46 -0.30 -3.69 30.06
C TYR A 46 -0.13 -2.21 29.69
N GLU A 47 0.67 -1.98 28.66
CA GLU A 47 0.51 -0.79 27.84
C GLU A 47 -0.87 -0.90 27.17
N PRO A 48 -1.85 -0.04 27.50
CA PRO A 48 -3.11 -0.05 26.77
C PRO A 48 -2.80 0.23 25.31
N GLU A 49 -3.12 -0.72 24.44
CA GLU A 49 -3.05 -0.52 22.99
C GLU A 49 -3.96 0.68 22.65
N ASP A 50 -3.34 1.80 22.30
CA ASP A 50 -4.05 2.98 21.82
C ASP A 50 -4.62 2.62 20.42
N PRO A 51 -5.95 2.50 20.24
CA PRO A 51 -6.54 1.80 19.09
C PRO A 51 -6.37 2.53 17.75
N LEU A 52 -5.73 3.70 17.74
CA LEU A 52 -5.90 4.68 16.69
C LEU A 52 -4.71 4.80 15.73
N PHE A 53 -3.51 4.29 16.05
CA PHE A 53 -2.31 4.59 15.25
C PHE A 53 -1.25 3.50 15.06
N HIS A 54 -1.58 2.22 15.23
CA HIS A 54 -0.72 1.15 14.72
C HIS A 54 -1.45 0.31 13.66
N PRO A 55 -1.01 0.30 12.38
CA PRO A 55 -1.36 -0.81 11.50
C PRO A 55 -0.86 -2.07 12.19
N SER A 56 -1.79 -2.93 12.59
CA SER A 56 -1.60 -3.90 13.68
C SER A 56 -0.27 -4.66 13.59
N ASP A 57 0.35 -4.92 14.73
CA ASP A 57 1.49 -5.84 14.85
C ASP A 57 1.21 -7.21 14.17
N LYS A 58 -0.07 -7.54 13.94
CA LYS A 58 -0.50 -8.72 13.16
C LYS A 58 -0.11 -8.68 11.68
N ILE A 59 0.02 -7.51 11.04
CA ILE A 59 0.44 -7.39 9.62
C ILE A 59 1.92 -7.67 9.50
N THR A 60 2.74 -7.03 10.33
CA THR A 60 4.16 -7.34 10.42
C THR A 60 4.33 -8.80 10.79
N THR A 61 3.60 -9.30 11.79
CA THR A 61 3.63 -10.72 12.17
C THR A 61 3.18 -11.65 11.04
N PHE A 62 2.21 -11.29 10.18
CA PHE A 62 1.80 -12.11 9.03
C PHE A 62 2.87 -12.14 7.93
N LEU A 63 3.52 -11.00 7.66
CA LEU A 63 4.61 -10.91 6.69
C LEU A 63 5.94 -11.48 7.24
N THR A 64 6.07 -11.60 8.57
CA THR A 64 7.25 -12.14 9.26
C THR A 64 7.02 -13.50 9.90
N SER A 65 5.82 -14.11 9.85
CA SER A 65 5.56 -15.35 10.58
C SER A 65 6.27 -16.52 9.90
N THR A 66 7.39 -16.93 10.49
CA THR A 66 8.04 -18.25 10.33
C THR A 66 8.63 -18.63 8.97
N SER A 67 8.62 -17.73 7.98
CA SER A 67 9.28 -18.02 6.71
C SER A 67 10.80 -17.91 6.85
N ASN A 68 11.48 -19.05 6.96
CA ASN A 68 12.89 -19.16 6.56
C ASN A 68 13.05 -18.46 5.21
N ALA A 69 14.03 -17.56 5.09
CA ALA A 69 14.31 -16.81 3.86
C ALA A 69 14.91 -17.70 2.74
N THR A 70 14.36 -18.89 2.53
CA THR A 70 14.50 -19.60 1.27
C THR A 70 13.64 -18.89 0.24
N LEU A 71 14.14 -17.74 -0.22
CA LEU A 71 13.66 -17.04 -1.41
C LEU A 71 13.89 -17.98 -2.60
N ARG A 72 12.94 -18.89 -2.84
CA ARG A 72 12.76 -19.46 -4.18
C ARG A 72 12.45 -18.30 -5.13
N SER A 73 12.61 -18.52 -6.42
CA SER A 73 12.22 -17.55 -7.46
C SER A 73 10.70 -17.38 -7.50
N ASP A 74 10.13 -16.89 -6.41
CA ASP A 74 8.75 -16.43 -6.33
C ASP A 74 8.73 -15.03 -6.94
N ASP A 75 8.18 -14.99 -8.14
CA ASP A 75 7.96 -13.83 -9.00
C ASP A 75 6.69 -13.05 -8.62
N SER A 76 5.86 -13.58 -7.70
CA SER A 76 4.67 -12.88 -7.25
C SER A 76 5.01 -11.56 -6.55
N VAL A 77 4.24 -10.52 -6.87
CA VAL A 77 4.44 -9.19 -6.30
C VAL A 77 4.05 -9.23 -4.83
N VAL A 78 5.01 -8.90 -3.96
CA VAL A 78 4.75 -8.87 -2.51
C VAL A 78 3.75 -7.77 -2.18
N LYS A 79 2.79 -8.12 -1.32
CA LYS A 79 1.86 -7.16 -0.72
C LYS A 79 2.65 -6.16 0.12
N THR A 80 2.40 -4.89 -0.13
CA THR A 80 3.04 -3.74 0.50
C THR A 80 2.15 -3.16 1.60
N GLY A 81 2.64 -2.18 2.36
CA GLY A 81 1.92 -1.62 3.51
C GLY A 81 0.50 -1.13 3.21
N GLU A 82 0.30 -0.56 2.02
CA GLU A 82 -1.00 -0.08 1.53
C GLU A 82 -2.04 -1.21 1.42
N ASP A 83 -1.63 -2.42 1.05
CA ASP A 83 -2.51 -3.58 0.80
C ASP A 83 -3.14 -4.12 2.09
N PHE A 84 -2.57 -3.78 3.25
CA PHE A 84 -3.02 -4.22 4.57
C PHE A 84 -3.74 -3.13 5.36
N MET A 85 -3.88 -1.91 4.80
CA MET A 85 -4.66 -0.86 5.43
C MET A 85 -6.15 -1.17 5.30
N VAL A 86 -6.70 -1.89 6.28
CA VAL A 86 -8.14 -2.19 6.36
C VAL A 86 -8.90 -0.92 6.71
N ALA A 87 -9.93 -0.61 5.93
CA ALA A 87 -10.80 0.53 6.19
C ALA A 87 -11.67 0.30 7.43
N ASN A 88 -11.52 1.13 8.47
CA ASN A 88 -12.46 1.13 9.59
C ASN A 88 -13.77 1.82 9.15
N GLN A 89 -14.82 1.04 8.92
CA GLN A 89 -16.07 1.49 8.27
C GLN A 89 -16.79 2.63 9.02
N THR A 90 -16.62 2.74 10.34
CA THR A 90 -17.29 3.76 11.17
C THR A 90 -16.71 5.17 10.99
N ALA A 91 -15.46 5.32 10.55
CA ALA A 91 -14.84 6.63 10.32
C ALA A 91 -15.25 7.29 8.99
N PHE A 92 -15.97 6.57 8.12
CA PHE A 92 -16.26 6.98 6.75
C PHE A 92 -17.76 6.99 6.40
N ALA A 93 -18.63 7.09 7.42
CA ALA A 93 -20.08 6.93 7.25
C ALA A 93 -20.79 8.09 6.51
N GLU A 94 -20.13 9.24 6.33
CA GLU A 94 -20.69 10.40 5.61
C GLU A 94 -20.23 10.40 4.14
N PHE A 95 -21.10 9.95 3.24
CA PHE A 95 -20.90 10.02 1.78
C PHE A 95 -22.05 10.76 1.12
N ILE A 96 -21.76 11.45 0.01
CA ILE A 96 -22.71 12.30 -0.72
C ILE A 96 -23.58 11.42 -1.61
N ASN A 97 -24.88 11.44 -1.37
CA ASN A 97 -25.92 10.81 -2.20
C ASN A 97 -26.68 11.83 -3.04
N ILE A 98 -27.48 11.32 -3.99
CA ILE A 98 -28.34 12.14 -4.85
C ILE A 98 -29.33 12.99 -4.05
N THR A 99 -29.80 12.47 -2.91
CA THR A 99 -30.72 13.14 -1.98
C THR A 99 -30.08 14.36 -1.31
N ASP A 100 -28.76 14.32 -1.06
CA ASP A 100 -28.05 15.43 -0.43
C ASP A 100 -27.93 16.60 -1.40
N VAL A 101 -27.74 16.31 -2.69
CA VAL A 101 -27.73 17.31 -3.76
C VAL A 101 -29.11 17.97 -3.91
N GLU A 102 -30.18 17.18 -3.84
CA GLU A 102 -31.58 17.67 -3.93
C GLU A 102 -32.04 18.49 -2.71
N ALA A 103 -31.57 18.16 -1.51
CA ALA A 103 -31.86 18.90 -0.28
C ALA A 103 -31.26 20.32 -0.31
N THR A 104 -30.10 20.51 -0.95
CA THR A 104 -29.51 21.84 -1.15
C THR A 104 -30.32 22.74 -2.09
N ASN A 105 -30.99 22.18 -3.11
CA ASN A 105 -31.85 22.94 -4.03
C ASN A 105 -33.13 23.46 -3.35
N THR A 106 -33.60 22.76 -2.31
CA THR A 106 -34.85 23.08 -1.61
C THR A 106 -34.67 24.12 -0.50
N ASN A 107 -33.45 24.30 0.03
CA ASN A 107 -33.18 25.32 1.05
C ASN A 107 -32.90 26.73 0.48
N GLU A 108 -32.70 26.87 -0.83
CA GLU A 108 -32.51 28.17 -1.51
C GLU A 108 -33.75 28.62 -2.30
N THR A 109 -34.77 27.77 -2.43
CA THR A 109 -36.06 28.13 -3.05
C THR A 109 -37.02 28.76 -2.02
N THR A 110 -36.66 29.94 -1.52
CA THR A 110 -37.66 30.87 -0.94
C THR A 110 -37.34 32.32 -1.35
N SER A 111 -37.28 32.55 -2.65
CA SER A 111 -37.42 33.89 -3.22
C SER A 111 -38.10 33.78 -4.58
N GLN A 112 -39.43 33.84 -4.51
CA GLN A 112 -40.40 34.36 -5.46
C GLN A 112 -40.07 34.28 -6.96
N GLU A 113 -40.90 33.48 -7.63
CA GLU A 113 -41.18 33.51 -9.07
C GLU A 113 -41.56 34.94 -9.52
N GLU A 114 -40.73 35.54 -10.38
CA GLU A 114 -41.22 36.45 -11.42
C GLU A 114 -40.65 35.98 -12.75
N ALA A 115 -41.52 35.34 -13.54
CA ALA A 115 -41.26 34.92 -14.89
C ALA A 115 -41.10 36.15 -15.80
N ASN A 116 -39.85 36.53 -16.07
CA ASN A 116 -39.52 37.23 -17.31
C ASN A 116 -38.94 36.20 -18.28
N GLN A 117 -39.64 36.00 -19.41
CA GLN A 117 -39.12 35.29 -20.57
C GLN A 117 -37.84 35.98 -21.05
N LEU A 118 -36.69 35.56 -20.51
CA LEU A 118 -35.41 35.84 -21.14
C LEU A 118 -35.31 34.96 -22.38
N GLU A 119 -35.20 35.61 -23.51
CA GLU A 119 -34.79 35.03 -24.79
C GLU A 119 -33.56 34.15 -24.54
N CYS A 120 -33.75 32.83 -24.66
CA CYS A 120 -32.70 31.88 -24.37
C CYS A 120 -31.70 31.87 -25.52
N ASP A 121 -30.70 32.75 -25.46
CA ASP A 121 -29.63 32.70 -26.44
C ASP A 121 -28.82 31.41 -26.20
N VAL A 122 -28.97 30.46 -27.12
CA VAL A 122 -28.27 29.18 -27.15
C VAL A 122 -26.76 29.39 -27.32
N ASN A 123 -26.34 30.57 -27.79
CA ASN A 123 -24.93 30.93 -28.00
C ASN A 123 -24.24 31.56 -26.79
N THR A 124 -24.96 31.78 -25.68
CA THR A 124 -24.34 32.28 -24.44
C THR A 124 -23.45 31.21 -23.82
N PRO A 125 -22.16 31.52 -23.54
CA PRO A 125 -21.26 30.58 -22.88
C PRO A 125 -21.78 30.17 -21.51
N ILE A 126 -21.64 28.89 -21.18
CA ILE A 126 -22.10 28.33 -19.90
C ILE A 126 -21.19 28.81 -18.76
N ASP A 127 -21.79 29.39 -17.70
CA ASP A 127 -21.04 29.70 -16.48
C ASP A 127 -20.87 28.45 -15.62
N CYS A 128 -19.69 27.86 -15.67
CA CYS A 128 -19.36 26.71 -14.84
C CYS A 128 -19.40 27.00 -13.33
N LYS A 129 -19.43 28.27 -12.90
CA LYS A 129 -19.53 28.63 -11.47
C LYS A 129 -20.98 28.65 -10.96
N ASP A 130 -21.95 28.50 -11.86
CA ASP A 130 -23.36 28.40 -11.51
C ASP A 130 -23.61 27.16 -10.64
N GLN A 131 -24.42 27.34 -9.59
CA GLN A 131 -24.80 26.30 -8.65
C GLN A 131 -25.68 25.23 -9.31
N GLU A 132 -26.55 25.62 -10.26
CA GLU A 132 -27.39 24.67 -11.01
C GLU A 132 -26.53 23.78 -11.92
N VAL A 133 -25.55 24.36 -12.62
CA VAL A 133 -24.61 23.61 -13.45
C VAL A 133 -23.79 22.65 -12.58
N PHE A 134 -23.33 23.10 -11.41
CA PHE A 134 -22.60 22.26 -10.47
C PHE A 134 -23.42 21.07 -9.98
N HIS A 135 -24.68 21.30 -9.58
CA HIS A 135 -25.56 20.25 -9.09
C HIS A 135 -25.94 19.26 -10.20
N LEU A 136 -26.16 19.75 -11.41
CA LEU A 136 -26.40 18.93 -12.60
C LEU A 136 -25.20 18.00 -12.89
N MET A 137 -23.98 18.53 -12.82
CA MET A 137 -22.75 17.74 -13.00
C MET A 137 -22.59 16.70 -11.89
N MET A 138 -22.87 17.06 -10.62
CA MET A 138 -22.82 16.10 -9.50
C MET A 138 -23.83 14.96 -9.70
N ARG A 139 -25.08 15.27 -10.06
CA ARG A 139 -26.12 14.27 -10.34
C ARG A 139 -25.68 13.33 -11.47
N ALA A 140 -25.27 13.87 -12.60
CA ALA A 140 -24.81 13.08 -13.74
C ALA A 140 -23.62 12.16 -13.39
N THR A 141 -22.75 12.61 -12.48
CA THR A 141 -21.62 11.81 -11.99
C THR A 141 -22.07 10.66 -11.08
N ILE A 142 -22.96 10.94 -10.12
CA ILE A 142 -23.49 9.92 -9.19
C ILE A 142 -24.30 8.85 -9.94
N GLU A 143 -25.08 9.24 -10.95
CA GLU A 143 -25.85 8.32 -11.77
C GLU A 143 -24.98 7.43 -12.66
N LYS A 144 -23.87 7.99 -13.19
CA LYS A 144 -22.93 7.25 -14.05
C LYS A 144 -22.09 6.24 -13.26
N PHE A 145 -21.61 6.59 -12.06
CA PHE A 145 -20.71 5.74 -11.27
C PHE A 145 -21.39 5.20 -10.01
N LYS A 146 -22.20 4.15 -10.19
CA LYS A 146 -23.01 3.57 -9.11
C LYS A 146 -22.19 2.76 -8.10
N ASP A 147 -21.03 2.25 -8.48
CA ASP A 147 -20.16 1.42 -7.62
C ASP A 147 -19.12 2.23 -6.84
N ILE A 148 -19.35 3.53 -6.73
CA ILE A 148 -18.47 4.49 -6.08
C ILE A 148 -19.21 5.26 -4.98
N HIS A 149 -18.55 5.47 -3.85
CA HIS A 149 -18.94 6.42 -2.81
C HIS A 149 -18.20 7.74 -2.97
N PHE A 150 -18.95 8.83 -3.13
CA PHE A 150 -18.40 10.18 -3.26
C PHE A 150 -18.29 10.85 -1.90
N TYR A 151 -17.11 11.42 -1.60
CA TYR A 151 -16.86 12.10 -0.34
C TYR A 151 -16.76 13.62 -0.50
N LYS A 152 -16.28 14.07 -1.65
CA LYS A 152 -16.08 15.49 -1.89
C LYS A 152 -16.07 15.80 -3.37
N PHE A 153 -16.94 16.72 -3.79
CA PHE A 153 -16.84 17.36 -5.09
C PHE A 153 -16.02 18.66 -4.98
N GLY A 154 -15.16 18.89 -5.97
CA GLY A 154 -14.42 20.12 -6.16
C GLY A 154 -15.27 21.14 -6.90
N LYS A 155 -14.98 22.43 -6.69
CA LYS A 155 -15.67 23.49 -7.44
C LYS A 155 -15.39 23.34 -8.94
N PRO A 156 -16.43 23.38 -9.79
CA PRO A 156 -16.28 23.32 -11.24
C PRO A 156 -15.50 24.54 -11.74
N VAL A 157 -14.70 24.31 -12.78
CA VAL A 157 -13.90 25.34 -13.43
C VAL A 157 -14.13 25.28 -14.94
N VAL A 158 -13.87 26.39 -15.62
CA VAL A 158 -14.03 26.45 -17.09
C VAL A 158 -13.03 25.49 -17.74
N GLY A 159 -13.55 24.60 -18.58
CA GLY A 159 -12.79 23.65 -19.38
C GLY A 159 -12.26 24.27 -20.67
N GLU A 160 -11.67 23.44 -21.52
CA GLU A 160 -11.17 23.86 -22.83
C GLU A 160 -12.28 23.68 -23.88
N GLY A 161 -13.06 24.75 -24.10
CA GLY A 161 -14.18 24.78 -25.05
C GLY A 161 -15.37 25.63 -24.55
N VAL A 162 -16.19 26.12 -25.49
CA VAL A 162 -17.24 27.14 -25.24
C VAL A 162 -18.35 26.65 -24.27
N ASN A 163 -18.53 25.34 -24.10
CA ASN A 163 -19.54 24.72 -23.23
C ASN A 163 -18.96 23.56 -22.40
N SER A 164 -17.70 23.69 -21.99
CA SER A 164 -17.01 22.64 -21.22
C SER A 164 -16.69 23.10 -19.81
N CYS A 165 -16.98 22.24 -18.83
CA CYS A 165 -16.67 22.47 -17.42
C CYS A 165 -15.87 21.30 -16.88
N ASP A 166 -14.76 21.57 -16.21
CA ASP A 166 -13.97 20.55 -15.53
C ASP A 166 -14.37 20.47 -14.06
N MET A 167 -14.63 19.27 -13.55
CA MET A 167 -14.92 19.03 -12.13
C MET A 167 -14.12 17.85 -11.62
N ALA A 168 -13.60 18.00 -10.41
CA ALA A 168 -12.87 16.96 -9.69
C ALA A 168 -13.70 16.42 -8.53
N TRP A 169 -13.47 15.18 -8.14
CA TRP A 169 -14.06 14.60 -6.92
C TRP A 169 -13.11 13.63 -6.23
N ARG A 170 -13.36 13.44 -4.93
CA ARG A 170 -12.74 12.38 -4.13
C ARG A 170 -13.74 11.29 -3.86
N TYR A 171 -13.30 10.05 -4.00
CA TYR A 171 -14.17 8.90 -3.93
C TYR A 171 -13.48 7.66 -3.37
N ARG A 172 -14.29 6.66 -3.03
CA ARG A 172 -13.85 5.29 -2.73
C ARG A 172 -14.78 4.28 -3.41
N PRO A 173 -14.28 3.14 -3.90
CA PRO A 173 -15.13 2.07 -4.42
C PRO A 173 -15.97 1.47 -3.30
N LYS A 174 -17.22 1.05 -3.59
CA LYS A 174 -18.12 0.44 -2.59
C LYS A 174 -17.55 -0.85 -2.00
N ASP A 175 -17.05 -1.71 -2.87
CA ASP A 175 -16.44 -3.00 -2.50
C ASP A 175 -14.91 -2.89 -2.28
N GLY A 176 -14.40 -1.65 -2.19
CA GLY A 176 -12.98 -1.37 -2.04
C GLY A 176 -12.44 -1.79 -0.68
N LYS A 177 -11.51 -2.76 -0.67
CA LYS A 177 -10.86 -3.25 0.56
C LYS A 177 -9.78 -2.31 1.12
N SER A 178 -9.15 -1.50 0.26
CA SER A 178 -8.09 -0.56 0.64
C SER A 178 -8.64 0.71 1.27
N ALA A 179 -8.00 1.20 2.35
CA ALA A 179 -8.31 2.45 3.03
C ALA A 179 -7.96 3.73 2.23
N ALA A 180 -7.48 3.64 0.99
CA ALA A 180 -7.11 4.79 0.16
C ALA A 180 -8.31 5.61 -0.34
N PHE A 181 -8.10 6.92 -0.52
CA PHE A 181 -8.98 7.78 -1.30
C PHE A 181 -8.46 7.88 -2.74
N TYR A 182 -9.38 7.96 -3.68
CA TYR A 182 -9.09 8.20 -5.08
C TYR A 182 -9.60 9.57 -5.49
N LYS A 183 -8.93 10.18 -6.46
CA LYS A 183 -9.30 11.45 -7.03
C LYS A 183 -9.40 11.33 -8.54
N ASP A 184 -10.56 11.70 -9.07
CA ASP A 184 -10.81 11.80 -10.50
C ASP A 184 -11.16 13.25 -10.83
N TYR A 185 -10.91 13.65 -12.06
CA TYR A 185 -11.25 14.95 -12.61
C TYR A 185 -11.58 14.81 -14.08
N ARG A 186 -12.80 15.18 -14.44
CA ARG A 186 -13.30 14.98 -15.81
C ARG A 186 -13.83 16.26 -16.41
N ARG A 187 -13.73 16.34 -17.72
CA ARG A 187 -14.36 17.38 -18.53
C ARG A 187 -15.81 16.98 -18.83
N PHE A 188 -16.73 17.88 -18.55
CA PHE A 188 -18.15 17.73 -18.83
C PHE A 188 -18.50 18.63 -20.01
N VAL A 189 -19.32 18.10 -20.92
CA VAL A 189 -19.93 18.88 -22.00
C VAL A 189 -21.37 19.14 -21.58
N VAL A 190 -21.71 20.41 -21.37
CA VAL A 190 -23.06 20.82 -20.96
C VAL A 190 -23.79 21.38 -22.17
N GLY A 191 -24.98 20.86 -22.44
CA GLY A 191 -25.86 21.28 -23.51
C GLY A 191 -27.01 22.12 -22.97
N LYS A 192 -27.37 23.16 -23.72
CA LYS A 192 -28.53 24.01 -23.45
C LYS A 192 -29.61 23.71 -24.49
N SER A 193 -30.80 23.35 -24.03
CA SER A 193 -31.94 23.09 -24.93
C SER A 193 -32.62 24.40 -25.35
N GLU A 194 -33.45 24.33 -26.40
CA GLU A 194 -34.28 25.45 -26.88
C GLU A 194 -35.26 25.97 -25.80
N ASN A 195 -35.56 25.14 -24.80
CA ASN A 195 -36.42 25.49 -23.65
C ASN A 195 -35.64 26.02 -22.44
N CYS A 196 -34.40 26.48 -22.62
CA CYS A 196 -33.48 26.89 -21.54
C CYS A 196 -33.05 25.81 -20.54
N SER A 197 -33.40 24.54 -20.73
CA SER A 197 -32.97 23.51 -19.80
C SER A 197 -31.52 23.10 -20.04
N LEU A 198 -30.75 22.97 -18.96
CA LEU A 198 -29.37 22.51 -18.98
C LEU A 198 -29.32 20.99 -18.82
N SER A 199 -28.47 20.33 -19.60
CA SER A 199 -28.25 18.88 -19.52
C SER A 199 -26.78 18.54 -19.73
N VAL A 200 -26.29 17.47 -19.11
CA VAL A 200 -24.94 16.96 -19.38
C VAL A 200 -25.03 16.07 -20.60
N VAL A 201 -24.42 16.52 -21.71
CA VAL A 201 -24.38 15.79 -22.99
C VAL A 201 -23.34 14.68 -22.93
N GLY A 202 -22.23 14.93 -22.23
CA GLY A 202 -21.14 13.96 -22.13
C GLY A 202 -20.26 14.20 -20.92
N ILE A 203 -19.72 13.10 -20.41
CA ILE A 203 -18.67 13.09 -19.38
C ILE A 203 -17.45 12.46 -20.03
N GLY A 204 -16.35 13.20 -20.05
CA GLY A 204 -15.09 12.77 -20.64
C GLY A 204 -14.46 11.56 -19.96
N GLU A 205 -13.27 11.22 -20.43
CA GLU A 205 -12.51 10.10 -19.90
C GLU A 205 -11.87 10.43 -18.54
N TYR A 206 -11.31 9.41 -17.89
CA TYR A 206 -10.56 9.55 -16.64
C TYR A 206 -9.48 10.62 -16.80
N HIS A 207 -9.42 11.56 -15.86
CA HIS A 207 -8.44 12.66 -15.85
C HIS A 207 -8.46 13.62 -17.05
N SER A 208 -9.54 13.64 -17.85
CA SER A 208 -9.73 14.61 -18.94
C SER A 208 -9.85 16.07 -18.48
N GLY A 209 -10.25 16.30 -17.22
CA GLY A 209 -10.55 17.64 -16.68
C GLY A 209 -9.36 18.33 -16.04
N LEU A 210 -8.28 18.55 -16.81
CA LEU A 210 -6.98 19.03 -16.30
C LEU A 210 -7.06 20.35 -15.51
N ASN A 211 -8.00 21.25 -15.80
CA ASN A 211 -8.11 22.53 -15.09
C ASN A 211 -8.63 22.34 -13.65
N ALA A 212 -9.39 21.28 -13.39
CA ALA A 212 -9.88 20.94 -12.05
C ALA A 212 -8.81 20.24 -11.19
N ARG A 213 -7.66 19.88 -11.79
CA ARG A 213 -6.52 19.28 -11.07
C ARG A 213 -5.85 20.31 -10.18
N LYS A 214 -6.21 20.32 -8.89
CA LYS A 214 -5.53 21.15 -7.87
C LYS A 214 -4.02 20.85 -7.84
N ARG A 215 -3.19 21.86 -8.15
CA ARG A 215 -1.74 21.85 -7.89
C ARG A 215 -1.47 22.25 -6.44
N LYS A 216 -0.79 21.40 -5.65
CA LYS A 216 -0.29 21.80 -4.32
C LYS A 216 0.81 22.85 -4.53
N LYS A 217 0.51 24.12 -4.26
CA LYS A 217 1.50 25.21 -4.28
C LYS A 217 2.35 25.10 -3.00
N ASN A 218 3.65 24.88 -3.17
CA ASN A 218 4.71 25.04 -2.17
C ASN A 218 4.52 24.27 -0.84
N GLN A 219 4.73 22.96 -0.84
CA GLN A 219 5.22 22.30 0.37
C GLN A 219 6.73 22.57 0.47
N LYS A 220 7.14 23.34 1.48
CA LYS A 220 8.57 23.49 1.80
C LYS A 220 9.10 22.10 2.23
N ALA A 221 10.10 21.60 1.52
CA ALA A 221 10.84 20.42 1.93
C ALA A 221 11.61 20.73 3.21
N GLY A 222 11.19 20.15 4.32
CA GLY A 222 11.86 20.28 5.61
C GLY A 222 11.37 19.19 6.57
N PHE A 223 12.30 18.62 7.34
CA PHE A 223 12.05 17.56 8.33
C PHE A 223 11.29 18.05 9.58
N GLU A 224 10.98 19.35 9.68
CA GLU A 224 10.22 19.89 10.82
C GLU A 224 8.75 20.13 10.47
N LYS A 225 7.87 19.47 11.24
CA LYS A 225 6.43 19.73 11.29
C LYS A 225 6.20 21.18 11.74
N THR A 226 6.06 22.11 10.80
CA THR A 226 5.33 23.36 11.09
C THR A 226 3.86 23.00 11.19
N GLY A 227 3.28 23.17 12.38
CA GLY A 227 1.90 22.82 12.75
C GLY A 227 0.82 23.51 11.90
N GLY A 228 0.65 23.05 10.67
CA GLY A 228 -0.60 23.22 9.93
C GLY A 228 -1.64 22.27 10.49
N LYS A 229 -2.90 22.71 10.54
CA LYS A 229 -4.05 21.88 10.92
C LYS A 229 -3.92 20.52 10.22
N LYS A 230 -3.76 19.46 11.00
CA LYS A 230 -3.95 18.09 10.52
C LYS A 230 -5.35 18.09 9.93
N ASP A 231 -5.47 17.89 8.62
CA ASP A 231 -6.66 17.21 8.14
C ASP A 231 -6.64 15.87 8.89
N ASP A 232 -7.59 15.70 9.81
CA ASP A 232 -7.93 14.39 10.34
C ASP A 232 -8.03 13.45 9.12
N PHE A 233 -7.40 12.28 9.19
CA PHE A 233 -7.25 11.27 8.12
C PHE A 233 -6.05 11.48 7.17
N SER A 234 -4.87 11.03 7.60
CA SER A 234 -3.65 10.87 6.77
C SER A 234 -3.71 9.63 5.86
N LEU A 235 -4.79 9.47 5.10
CA LEU A 235 -4.93 8.35 4.16
C LEU A 235 -4.23 8.66 2.82
N PRO A 236 -3.68 7.65 2.12
CA PRO A 236 -3.18 7.84 0.77
C PRO A 236 -4.28 8.39 -0.13
N VAL A 237 -3.94 9.40 -0.93
CA VAL A 237 -4.80 9.92 -1.99
C VAL A 237 -4.14 9.62 -3.33
N VAL A 238 -4.68 8.66 -4.06
CA VAL A 238 -4.33 8.39 -5.47
C VAL A 238 -5.07 9.41 -6.34
N GLY A 239 -4.40 9.96 -7.35
CA GLY A 239 -4.89 10.99 -8.27
C GLY A 239 -4.27 12.38 -8.06
N GLU A 240 -3.23 12.50 -7.24
CA GLU A 240 -2.49 13.74 -6.98
C GLU A 240 -1.08 13.70 -7.59
N LEU A 241 -0.55 14.89 -7.96
CA LEU A 241 0.80 15.02 -8.49
C LEU A 241 1.85 14.48 -7.50
N VAL A 242 2.78 13.67 -8.01
CA VAL A 242 3.87 13.09 -7.21
C VAL A 242 4.97 14.13 -7.00
N ASN A 243 5.46 14.24 -5.77
CA ASN A 243 6.58 15.12 -5.44
C ASN A 243 7.91 14.36 -5.40
N ASP A 244 8.65 14.41 -6.51
CA ASP A 244 9.95 13.73 -6.64
C ASP A 244 11.10 14.46 -5.91
N SER A 245 10.82 15.52 -5.16
CA SER A 245 11.85 16.26 -4.42
C SER A 245 12.53 15.36 -3.41
N LEU A 246 13.86 15.32 -3.45
CA LEU A 246 14.65 14.60 -2.46
C LEU A 246 14.64 15.36 -1.12
N PRO A 247 14.77 14.66 0.02
CA PRO A 247 14.86 15.31 1.32
C PRO A 247 16.01 16.32 1.31
N MET A 248 15.74 17.58 1.66
CA MET A 248 16.78 18.59 1.74
C MET A 248 17.76 18.19 2.84
N VAL A 249 19.02 18.04 2.43
CA VAL A 249 20.14 17.91 3.36
C VAL A 249 20.15 19.14 4.28
N GLU A 250 19.94 18.93 5.58
CA GLU A 250 19.80 19.98 6.59
C GLU A 250 21.06 20.86 6.72
N SER A 251 21.10 21.80 7.66
CA SER A 251 22.30 22.62 7.89
C SER A 251 23.54 21.78 8.29
N ASP A 252 24.74 22.38 8.18
CA ASP A 252 26.02 21.75 8.53
C ASP A 252 26.12 21.40 10.03
N SER A 253 25.29 21.97 10.89
CA SER A 253 25.24 21.64 12.32
C SER A 253 24.42 20.38 12.56
N VAL A 254 23.21 20.29 12.00
CA VAL A 254 22.31 19.15 12.25
C VAL A 254 22.86 17.85 11.67
N PHE A 255 23.47 17.91 10.49
CA PHE A 255 24.14 16.74 9.90
C PHE A 255 25.30 16.20 10.75
N LYS A 256 25.97 17.05 11.54
CA LYS A 256 27.06 16.60 12.42
C LYS A 256 26.56 15.97 13.71
N SER A 257 25.38 16.38 14.18
CA SER A 257 24.72 15.75 15.32
C SER A 257 23.90 14.53 14.91
N GLY A 258 23.57 14.40 13.62
CA GLY A 258 22.88 13.26 13.05
C GLY A 258 23.67 11.96 13.22
N LYS A 259 22.93 10.85 13.27
CA LYS A 259 23.48 9.50 13.31
C LYS A 259 22.97 8.74 12.09
N TYR A 260 23.89 8.08 11.40
CA TYR A 260 23.61 7.45 10.11
C TYR A 260 23.96 5.96 10.14
N LEU A 261 23.21 5.19 9.35
CA LEU A 261 23.47 3.78 9.03
C LEU A 261 23.52 3.65 7.51
N VAL A 262 24.59 3.05 7.00
CA VAL A 262 24.79 2.80 5.56
C VAL A 262 25.09 1.32 5.37
N TYR A 263 24.44 0.71 4.38
CA TYR A 263 24.76 -0.62 3.89
C TYR A 263 25.49 -0.49 2.55
N VAL A 264 26.62 -1.18 2.39
CA VAL A 264 27.46 -1.08 1.20
C VAL A 264 27.86 -2.48 0.71
N GLY A 265 27.75 -2.70 -0.60
CA GLY A 265 28.09 -3.98 -1.23
C GLY A 265 27.04 -5.06 -0.95
N GLY A 266 27.48 -6.33 -0.96
CA GLY A 266 26.60 -7.48 -0.74
C GLY A 266 26.08 -8.11 -2.03
N GLY A 267 25.34 -9.22 -1.86
CA GLY A 267 24.82 -10.04 -2.96
C GLY A 267 23.39 -9.66 -3.40
N ASP A 268 22.79 -8.64 -2.77
CA ASP A 268 21.38 -8.28 -2.98
C ASP A 268 21.10 -7.63 -4.34
N ARG A 269 22.14 -7.06 -4.97
CA ARG A 269 21.99 -6.33 -6.23
C ARG A 269 21.62 -7.29 -7.37
N CYS A 270 20.64 -6.90 -8.19
CA CYS A 270 20.11 -7.67 -9.32
C CYS A 270 19.42 -9.01 -8.94
N LYS A 271 19.07 -9.21 -7.67
CA LYS A 271 18.17 -10.30 -7.25
C LYS A 271 16.70 -9.91 -7.49
N SER A 272 15.77 -10.85 -7.27
CA SER A 272 14.33 -10.57 -7.42
C SER A 272 13.91 -9.38 -6.56
N MET A 273 12.83 -8.69 -6.94
CA MET A 273 12.38 -7.51 -6.20
C MET A 273 12.01 -7.90 -4.77
N ASN A 274 11.45 -9.09 -4.58
CA ASN A 274 11.15 -9.64 -3.26
C ASN A 274 12.41 -9.77 -2.39
N HIS A 275 13.51 -10.27 -2.95
CA HIS A 275 14.80 -10.33 -2.24
C HIS A 275 15.27 -8.92 -1.84
N PHE A 276 15.24 -7.98 -2.79
CA PHE A 276 15.60 -6.59 -2.51
C PHE A 276 14.74 -6.00 -1.38
N LEU A 277 13.42 -6.20 -1.40
CA LEU A 277 12.52 -5.68 -0.38
C LEU A 277 12.78 -6.28 1.01
N TRP A 278 13.03 -7.58 1.08
CA TRP A 278 13.39 -8.25 2.34
C TRP A 278 14.64 -7.63 2.96
N SER A 279 15.66 -7.41 2.14
CA SER A 279 16.94 -6.82 2.54
C SER A 279 16.83 -5.34 2.89
N PHE A 280 16.15 -4.56 2.07
CA PHE A 280 15.91 -3.14 2.29
C PHE A 280 15.14 -2.90 3.59
N LEU A 281 14.08 -3.66 3.84
CA LEU A 281 13.28 -3.52 5.06
C LEU A 281 14.00 -4.04 6.30
N CYS A 282 14.92 -5.00 6.16
CA CYS A 282 15.82 -5.35 7.25
C CYS A 282 16.73 -4.17 7.62
N ALA A 283 17.37 -3.55 6.63
CA ALA A 283 18.22 -2.37 6.85
C ALA A 283 17.43 -1.20 7.46
N LEU A 284 16.20 -0.97 6.98
CA LEU A 284 15.30 0.06 7.53
C LEU A 284 14.88 -0.24 8.96
N GLY A 285 14.53 -1.50 9.26
CA GLY A 285 14.19 -1.95 10.61
C GLY A 285 15.37 -1.78 11.58
N GLU A 286 16.59 -2.12 11.16
CA GLU A 286 17.80 -1.89 11.97
C GLU A 286 18.02 -0.38 12.22
N ALA A 287 17.87 0.45 11.18
CA ALA A 287 18.03 1.90 11.32
C ALA A 287 17.04 2.48 12.35
N GLN A 288 15.78 2.04 12.31
CA GLN A 288 14.76 2.42 13.28
C GLN A 288 15.12 1.94 14.70
N TYR A 289 15.54 0.68 14.83
CA TYR A 289 15.96 0.13 16.12
C TYR A 289 17.13 0.89 16.74
N LEU A 290 18.12 1.27 15.93
CA LEU A 290 19.29 2.03 16.38
C LEU A 290 19.03 3.54 16.52
N ASN A 291 17.82 4.01 16.16
CA ASN A 291 17.47 5.43 16.04
C ASN A 291 18.48 6.22 15.20
N ARG A 292 18.74 5.72 13.98
CA ARG A 292 19.66 6.29 12.99
C ARG A 292 18.91 6.55 11.69
N THR A 293 19.33 7.58 10.96
CA THR A 293 18.87 7.83 9.60
C THR A 293 19.49 6.79 8.67
N LEU A 294 18.66 6.04 7.93
CA LEU A 294 19.13 5.13 6.90
C LEU A 294 19.58 5.93 5.68
N VAL A 295 20.83 5.73 5.27
CA VAL A 295 21.32 6.23 3.98
C VAL A 295 21.07 5.13 2.95
N MET A 296 20.25 5.43 1.95
CA MET A 296 19.81 4.46 0.94
C MET A 296 20.27 4.87 -0.47
N ASP A 297 20.65 3.87 -1.26
CA ASP A 297 20.83 3.99 -2.71
C ASP A 297 19.43 4.02 -3.36
N LEU A 298 19.11 5.10 -4.08
CA LEU A 298 17.89 5.18 -4.89
C LEU A 298 18.03 4.46 -6.22
N THR A 299 19.23 3.96 -6.53
CA THR A 299 19.53 3.20 -7.75
C THR A 299 19.34 1.71 -7.49
N LEU A 300 18.45 1.10 -8.27
CA LEU A 300 18.15 -0.33 -8.23
C LEU A 300 18.74 -1.02 -9.46
N CYS A 301 19.05 -2.30 -9.29
CA CYS A 301 19.29 -3.21 -10.40
C CYS A 301 18.09 -4.15 -10.53
N LEU A 302 17.41 -4.08 -11.67
CA LEU A 302 16.29 -4.95 -11.99
C LEU A 302 16.81 -6.30 -12.47
N SER A 303 16.34 -7.38 -11.84
CA SER A 303 16.70 -8.75 -12.21
C SER A 303 16.20 -9.12 -13.60
N SER A 304 16.96 -9.95 -14.30
CA SER A 304 16.63 -10.50 -15.63
C SER A 304 15.28 -11.19 -15.69
N ILE A 305 14.74 -11.67 -14.56
CA ILE A 305 13.42 -12.29 -14.50
C ILE A 305 12.27 -11.31 -14.84
N TYR A 306 12.51 -10.00 -14.74
CA TYR A 306 11.54 -8.96 -15.06
C TYR A 306 11.84 -8.24 -16.38
N THR A 307 12.92 -8.60 -17.07
CA THR A 307 13.35 -7.91 -18.30
C THR A 307 13.02 -8.75 -19.52
N SER A 308 12.58 -8.09 -20.58
CA SER A 308 12.32 -8.73 -21.88
C SER A 308 13.62 -9.21 -22.54
N SER A 309 14.75 -8.59 -22.20
CA SER A 309 16.09 -8.94 -22.69
C SER A 309 16.67 -10.21 -22.06
N GLY A 310 16.10 -10.68 -20.93
CA GLY A 310 16.67 -11.75 -20.12
C GLY A 310 18.02 -11.40 -19.49
N GLN A 311 18.35 -10.10 -19.38
CA GLN A 311 19.57 -9.60 -18.76
C GLN A 311 19.25 -8.66 -17.58
N ASN A 312 20.15 -8.59 -16.60
CA ASN A 312 20.01 -7.66 -15.48
C ASN A 312 20.17 -6.21 -15.96
N GLU A 313 19.30 -5.33 -15.50
CA GLU A 313 19.28 -3.91 -15.87
C GLU A 313 19.62 -3.04 -14.66
N GLU A 314 20.81 -2.46 -14.68
CA GLU A 314 21.32 -1.57 -13.65
C GLU A 314 20.80 -0.13 -13.86
N GLY A 315 20.70 0.66 -12.78
CA GLY A 315 20.43 2.10 -12.90
C GLY A 315 18.95 2.51 -12.84
N LYS A 316 18.04 1.60 -12.46
CA LYS A 316 16.62 1.92 -12.33
C LYS A 316 16.38 2.78 -11.09
N ASP A 317 15.49 3.76 -11.16
CA ASP A 317 15.18 4.60 -10.01
C ASP A 317 14.16 3.92 -9.08
N PHE A 318 14.43 3.91 -7.77
CA PHE A 318 13.53 3.38 -6.74
C PHE A 318 12.10 3.94 -6.85
N ARG A 319 11.98 5.22 -7.23
CA ARG A 319 10.70 5.94 -7.38
C ARG A 319 9.84 5.44 -8.54
N PHE A 320 10.40 4.63 -9.45
CA PHE A 320 9.59 3.98 -10.47
C PHE A 320 8.66 2.93 -9.85
N TYR A 321 9.10 2.27 -8.78
CA TYR A 321 8.40 1.12 -8.19
C TYR A 321 7.71 1.44 -6.86
N PHE A 322 8.25 2.38 -6.07
CA PHE A 322 7.78 2.67 -4.72
C PHE A 322 7.56 4.17 -4.45
N ASP A 323 6.65 4.49 -3.53
CA ASP A 323 6.36 5.86 -3.11
C ASP A 323 7.43 6.38 -2.13
N PHE A 324 8.47 7.00 -2.69
CA PHE A 324 9.51 7.65 -1.89
C PHE A 324 9.02 8.89 -1.13
N GLU A 325 7.96 9.57 -1.60
CA GLU A 325 7.39 10.70 -0.88
C GLU A 325 6.79 10.25 0.44
N HIS A 326 6.02 9.16 0.43
CA HIS A 326 5.54 8.54 1.65
C HIS A 326 6.69 8.06 2.54
N LEU A 327 7.64 7.31 1.98
CA LEU A 327 8.74 6.72 2.74
C LEU A 327 9.59 7.79 3.46
N LYS A 328 9.92 8.91 2.79
CA LYS A 328 10.72 9.99 3.38
C LYS A 328 9.96 10.80 4.44
N GLU A 329 8.62 10.81 4.40
CA GLU A 329 7.78 11.44 5.41
C GLU A 329 7.56 10.54 6.64
N ALA A 330 7.46 9.23 6.40
CA ALA A 330 7.16 8.24 7.44
C ALA A 330 8.43 7.72 8.15
N ALA A 331 9.58 7.72 7.48
CA ALA A 331 10.84 7.21 8.01
C ALA A 331 12.00 8.20 7.85
N SER A 332 13.01 8.08 8.70
CA SER A 332 14.26 8.83 8.60
C SER A 332 15.18 8.21 7.56
N VAL A 333 14.98 8.57 6.29
CA VAL A 333 15.80 8.14 5.15
C VAL A 333 16.50 9.30 4.47
N LEU A 334 17.70 9.06 3.93
CA LEU A 334 18.47 10.03 3.16
C LEU A 334 19.07 9.36 1.92
N ASP A 335 19.03 10.07 0.80
CA ASP A 335 19.67 9.64 -0.43
C ASP A 335 21.20 9.57 -0.31
N GLU A 336 21.77 8.47 -0.78
CA GLU A 336 23.20 8.17 -0.71
C GLU A 336 24.07 9.22 -1.43
N VAL A 337 23.67 9.67 -2.62
CA VAL A 337 24.45 10.62 -3.43
C VAL A 337 24.59 11.95 -2.68
N GLN A 338 23.49 12.45 -2.14
CA GLN A 338 23.48 13.66 -1.31
C GLN A 338 24.27 13.50 -0.02
N PHE A 339 24.15 12.34 0.64
CA PHE A 339 24.89 12.05 1.86
C PHE A 339 26.40 12.13 1.62
N TRP A 340 26.92 11.43 0.60
CA TRP A 340 28.35 11.40 0.32
C TRP A 340 28.90 12.74 -0.15
N ALA A 341 28.14 13.49 -0.95
CA ALA A 341 28.52 14.85 -1.36
C ALA A 341 28.75 15.76 -0.14
N LYS A 342 27.86 15.68 0.87
CA LYS A 342 28.00 16.47 2.09
C LYS A 342 29.08 15.93 3.02
N TRP A 343 29.14 14.61 3.20
CA TRP A 343 30.15 13.94 4.02
C TRP A 343 31.56 14.31 3.54
N GLY A 344 31.83 14.21 2.23
CA GLY A 344 33.10 14.59 1.63
C GLY A 344 33.45 16.07 1.82
N LYS A 345 32.47 16.97 1.68
CA LYS A 345 32.66 18.41 1.92
C LYS A 345 33.04 18.71 3.38
N LEU A 346 32.39 18.05 4.34
CA LEU A 346 32.67 18.24 5.77
C LEU A 346 34.00 17.62 6.20
N HIS A 347 34.30 16.43 5.69
CA HIS A 347 35.56 15.74 5.97
C HIS A 347 36.77 16.56 5.50
N LYS A 348 36.68 17.20 4.32
CA LYS A 348 37.72 18.12 3.81
C LYS A 348 37.88 19.38 4.67
N LYS A 349 36.79 19.93 5.20
CA LYS A 349 36.81 21.19 5.98
C LYS A 349 37.27 21.02 7.43
N ARG A 350 37.05 19.85 8.06
CA ARG A 350 37.34 19.62 9.47
C ARG A 350 37.83 18.18 9.66
N ARG A 351 39.16 18.00 9.72
CA ARG A 351 39.81 16.67 9.69
C ARG A 351 39.35 15.66 10.77
N ASN A 352 38.72 16.04 11.89
CA ASN A 352 38.58 15.14 13.06
C ASN A 352 37.20 15.11 13.77
N ARG A 353 36.05 15.43 13.13
CA ARG A 353 34.75 15.45 13.85
C ARG A 353 33.65 14.52 13.36
N LEU A 354 33.93 13.74 12.32
CA LEU A 354 33.01 12.70 11.83
C LEU A 354 33.67 11.36 12.13
N THR A 355 33.00 10.50 12.89
CA THR A 355 33.52 9.18 13.23
C THR A 355 32.74 8.09 12.48
N LEU A 356 33.46 7.04 12.09
CA LEU A 356 32.96 5.92 11.31
C LEU A 356 33.22 4.63 12.08
N HIS A 357 32.16 3.87 12.30
CA HIS A 357 32.21 2.50 12.81
C HIS A 357 31.99 1.52 11.66
N LEU A 358 33.04 0.80 11.26
CA LEU A 358 32.96 -0.19 10.19
C LEU A 358 32.58 -1.56 10.77
N VAL A 359 31.60 -2.22 10.15
CA VAL A 359 31.14 -3.57 10.47
C VAL A 359 31.21 -4.40 9.20
N GLU A 360 32.10 -5.40 9.17
CA GLU A 360 32.29 -6.26 7.98
C GLU A 360 31.66 -7.66 8.14
N ASP A 361 31.13 -7.99 9.31
CA ASP A 361 30.52 -9.28 9.62
C ASP A 361 29.01 -9.11 9.90
N PHE A 362 28.18 -9.81 9.12
CA PHE A 362 26.73 -9.81 9.28
C PHE A 362 26.28 -10.37 10.63
N ARG A 363 27.08 -11.23 11.27
CA ARG A 363 26.81 -11.84 12.59
C ARG A 363 26.86 -10.85 13.74
N VAL A 364 27.38 -9.63 13.50
CA VAL A 364 27.28 -8.54 14.47
C VAL A 364 25.83 -8.08 14.51
N THR A 365 25.10 -8.54 15.53
CA THR A 365 23.68 -8.23 15.73
C THR A 365 23.46 -6.74 16.00
N PRO A 366 22.31 -6.16 15.57
CA PRO A 366 21.90 -4.79 15.89
C PRO A 366 22.01 -4.43 17.38
N MET A 367 21.70 -5.36 18.29
CA MET A 367 21.77 -5.15 19.74
C MET A 367 23.18 -4.75 20.22
N LYS A 368 24.23 -5.27 19.59
CA LYS A 368 25.64 -4.92 19.91
C LYS A 368 26.00 -3.52 19.44
N LEU A 369 25.32 -3.02 18.41
CA LEU A 369 25.56 -1.71 17.81
C LEU A 369 24.79 -0.58 18.50
N ALA A 370 23.82 -0.89 19.37
CA ALA A 370 23.02 0.10 20.09
C ALA A 370 23.89 1.06 20.95
N ALA A 371 25.00 0.57 21.50
CA ALA A 371 25.91 1.36 22.32
C ALA A 371 26.90 2.23 21.50
N VAL A 372 26.97 2.04 20.18
CA VAL A 372 27.92 2.74 19.31
C VAL A 372 27.54 4.21 19.18
N LYS A 373 28.46 5.09 19.58
CA LYS A 373 28.27 6.55 19.56
C LYS A 373 28.74 7.22 18.27
N ASP A 374 29.34 6.46 17.36
CA ASP A 374 29.88 6.99 16.12
C ASP A 374 28.83 7.64 15.23
N THR A 375 29.24 8.67 14.49
CA THR A 375 28.34 9.42 13.59
C THR A 375 27.75 8.50 12.52
N MET A 376 28.58 7.65 11.92
CA MET A 376 28.16 6.71 10.88
C MET A 376 28.52 5.28 11.28
N ILE A 377 27.55 4.37 11.16
CA ILE A 377 27.81 2.94 11.11
C ILE A 377 27.76 2.53 9.65
N MET A 378 28.81 1.89 9.17
CA MET A 378 28.88 1.34 7.82
C MET A 378 28.92 -0.18 7.95
N ARG A 379 27.86 -0.84 7.49
CA ARG A 379 27.88 -2.27 7.24
C ARG A 379 28.39 -2.51 5.83
N LYS A 380 29.53 -3.17 5.72
CA LYS A 380 30.18 -3.48 4.45
C LYS A 380 30.13 -4.98 4.24
N PHE A 381 29.43 -5.40 3.20
CA PHE A 381 29.24 -6.81 2.88
C PHE A 381 30.24 -7.24 1.81
N GLY A 382 30.74 -8.46 1.92
CA GLY A 382 31.64 -9.07 0.96
C GLY A 382 30.93 -9.55 -0.32
N SER A 383 31.64 -10.33 -1.13
CA SER A 383 31.14 -10.91 -2.38
C SER A 383 30.74 -12.38 -2.27
N VAL A 384 30.91 -13.01 -1.11
CA VAL A 384 30.67 -14.45 -0.94
C VAL A 384 29.23 -14.69 -0.52
N GLU A 385 28.44 -15.25 -1.43
CA GLU A 385 27.06 -15.70 -1.17
C GLU A 385 27.05 -17.06 -0.43
N PRO A 386 26.04 -17.33 0.43
CA PRO A 386 24.86 -16.50 0.73
C PRO A 386 25.03 -15.56 1.94
N ASP A 387 26.21 -15.55 2.57
CA ASP A 387 26.44 -14.83 3.82
C ASP A 387 26.62 -13.31 3.66
N ASN A 388 26.55 -12.80 2.42
CA ASN A 388 26.67 -11.38 2.10
C ASN A 388 25.34 -10.70 1.76
N TYR A 389 24.20 -11.34 2.00
CA TYR A 389 22.88 -10.70 1.84
C TYR A 389 22.50 -9.87 3.06
N TRP A 390 21.90 -8.71 2.85
CA TRP A 390 21.58 -7.78 3.93
C TRP A 390 20.51 -8.31 4.89
N TYR A 391 19.51 -9.05 4.39
CA TYR A 391 18.44 -9.61 5.22
C TYR A 391 18.96 -10.52 6.34
N ARG A 392 20.15 -11.13 6.16
CA ARG A 392 20.82 -11.99 7.15
C ARG A 392 21.10 -11.27 8.48
N VAL A 393 21.20 -9.94 8.48
CA VAL A 393 21.38 -9.13 9.69
C VAL A 393 20.18 -9.24 10.63
N CYS A 394 18.99 -9.47 10.08
CA CYS A 394 17.74 -9.57 10.84
C CYS A 394 17.33 -11.02 11.15
N GLU A 395 18.15 -12.01 10.79
CA GLU A 395 17.88 -13.41 11.12
C GLU A 395 18.38 -13.79 12.53
N GLY A 396 17.88 -14.90 13.06
CA GLY A 396 18.30 -15.44 14.35
C GLY A 396 17.87 -14.55 15.51
N ASP A 397 18.79 -14.26 16.45
CA ASP A 397 18.48 -13.48 17.66
C ASP A 397 17.93 -12.08 17.34
N ALA A 398 18.30 -11.51 16.20
CA ALA A 398 17.86 -10.18 15.77
C ALA A 398 16.39 -10.15 15.30
N GLU A 399 15.84 -11.29 14.86
CA GLU A 399 14.48 -11.38 14.30
C GLU A 399 13.41 -11.02 15.34
N SER A 400 13.65 -11.36 16.60
CA SER A 400 12.75 -11.07 17.72
C SER A 400 12.72 -9.59 18.11
N VAL A 401 13.72 -8.81 17.70
CA VAL A 401 13.93 -7.42 18.12
C VAL A 401 13.72 -6.45 16.96
N VAL A 402 14.28 -6.77 15.80
CA VAL A 402 14.22 -5.94 14.61
C VAL A 402 13.05 -6.37 13.75
N LYS A 403 11.95 -5.63 13.90
CA LYS A 403 10.78 -5.79 13.04
C LYS A 403 11.04 -5.14 11.67
N ARG A 404 10.74 -5.86 10.60
CA ARG A 404 10.75 -5.31 9.23
C ARG A 404 9.51 -4.43 9.03
N PRO A 405 9.66 -3.12 8.75
CA PRO A 405 8.54 -2.20 8.74
C PRO A 405 7.84 -2.16 7.38
N TRP A 406 7.24 -3.29 6.97
CA TRP A 406 6.53 -3.44 5.70
C TRP A 406 5.43 -2.37 5.46
N HIS A 407 4.83 -1.86 6.53
CA HIS A 407 3.80 -0.83 6.48
C HIS A 407 4.29 0.54 5.95
N LEU A 408 5.60 0.80 5.96
CA LEU A 408 6.21 2.06 5.50
C LEU A 408 6.54 2.07 4.01
N LEU A 409 6.49 0.91 3.36
CA LEU A 409 6.80 0.78 1.95
C LEU A 409 5.49 0.68 1.18
N TRP A 410 5.23 1.68 0.33
CA TRP A 410 4.07 1.74 -0.55
C TRP A 410 4.49 1.65 -2.01
N LYS A 411 3.60 1.15 -2.86
CA LYS A 411 3.82 1.09 -4.32
C LYS A 411 3.85 2.50 -4.91
N SER A 412 4.51 2.65 -6.05
CA SER A 412 4.60 3.92 -6.75
C SER A 412 3.20 4.46 -7.06
N ARG A 413 2.94 5.72 -6.68
CA ARG A 413 1.67 6.40 -6.99
C ARG A 413 1.37 6.41 -8.48
N ARG A 414 2.42 6.52 -9.31
CA ARG A 414 2.27 6.50 -10.79
C ARG A 414 1.73 5.17 -11.30
N LEU A 415 2.13 4.06 -10.69
CA LEU A 415 1.56 2.76 -11.00
C LEU A 415 0.11 2.67 -10.48
N MET A 416 -0.17 3.20 -9.28
CA MET A 416 -1.53 3.25 -8.75
C MET A 416 -2.48 4.13 -9.57
N GLU A 417 -1.98 5.15 -10.27
CA GLU A 417 -2.76 5.92 -11.25
C GLU A 417 -3.21 5.05 -12.42
N ILE A 418 -2.29 4.26 -13.00
CA ILE A 418 -2.62 3.33 -14.09
C ILE A 418 -3.70 2.35 -13.63
N VAL A 419 -3.53 1.76 -12.44
CA VAL A 419 -4.53 0.86 -11.83
C VAL A 419 -5.88 1.55 -11.70
N SER A 420 -5.91 2.79 -11.21
CA SER A 420 -7.15 3.56 -11.03
C SER A 420 -7.81 3.92 -12.36
N ALA A 421 -7.02 4.21 -13.39
CA ALA A 421 -7.51 4.46 -14.74
C ALA A 421 -8.13 3.20 -15.37
N ILE A 422 -7.49 2.04 -15.23
CA ILE A 422 -8.04 0.74 -15.68
C ILE A 422 -9.34 0.44 -14.95
N ALA A 423 -9.34 0.50 -13.61
CA ALA A 423 -10.54 0.25 -12.82
C ALA A 423 -11.68 1.22 -13.16
N SER A 424 -11.36 2.49 -13.43
CA SER A 424 -12.31 3.49 -13.89
C SER A 424 -12.91 3.18 -15.26
N ARG A 425 -12.11 2.68 -16.23
CA ARG A 425 -12.61 2.24 -17.55
C ARG A 425 -13.53 1.02 -17.44
N LEU A 426 -13.29 0.18 -16.42
CA LEU A 426 -14.16 -0.94 -16.04
C LEU A 426 -15.31 -0.52 -15.09
N ASN A 427 -15.54 0.79 -14.91
CA ASN A 427 -16.55 1.37 -14.03
C ASN A 427 -16.51 0.91 -12.56
N TRP A 428 -15.38 0.37 -12.09
CA TRP A 428 -15.26 -0.29 -10.78
C TRP A 428 -16.25 -1.44 -10.57
N ASP A 429 -16.81 -1.99 -11.66
CA ASP A 429 -17.75 -3.11 -11.64
C ASP A 429 -17.23 -4.25 -12.54
N TYR A 430 -16.24 -4.97 -12.02
CA TYR A 430 -15.64 -6.11 -12.70
C TYR A 430 -15.23 -7.21 -11.71
N ASP A 431 -15.14 -8.42 -12.22
CA ASP A 431 -14.53 -9.56 -11.54
C ASP A 431 -13.13 -9.79 -12.10
N ALA A 432 -12.25 -10.36 -11.29
CA ALA A 432 -10.86 -10.56 -11.67
C ALA A 432 -10.38 -11.99 -11.42
N VAL A 433 -9.57 -12.49 -12.36
CA VAL A 433 -8.93 -13.80 -12.27
C VAL A 433 -7.43 -13.64 -12.47
N HIS A 434 -6.65 -14.29 -11.60
CA HIS A 434 -5.21 -14.44 -11.76
C HIS A 434 -4.91 -15.83 -12.29
N ILE A 435 -4.23 -15.91 -13.43
CA ILE A 435 -3.93 -17.14 -14.17
C ILE A 435 -2.42 -17.26 -14.37
N GLU A 436 -1.80 -18.09 -13.54
CA GLU A 436 -0.39 -18.45 -13.62
C GLU A 436 -0.19 -19.59 -14.63
N ARG A 437 0.61 -19.34 -15.67
CA ARG A 437 1.01 -20.29 -16.70
C ARG A 437 2.52 -20.20 -16.96
N GLY A 438 2.93 -19.73 -18.13
CA GLY A 438 4.34 -19.55 -18.51
C GLY A 438 5.20 -20.80 -18.24
N ASP A 439 6.36 -20.61 -17.63
CA ASP A 439 7.29 -21.68 -17.30
C ASP A 439 6.73 -22.68 -16.27
N LYS A 440 5.85 -22.24 -15.37
CA LYS A 440 5.22 -23.14 -14.37
C LYS A 440 4.30 -24.15 -15.05
N ALA A 441 3.49 -23.71 -16.02
CA ALA A 441 2.63 -24.62 -16.78
C ALA A 441 3.41 -25.62 -17.65
N ARG A 442 4.63 -25.26 -18.08
CA ARG A 442 5.51 -26.17 -18.84
C ARG A 442 6.17 -27.22 -17.95
N ASN A 443 6.36 -26.93 -16.66
CA ASN A 443 7.04 -27.81 -15.72
C ASN A 443 6.08 -28.78 -15.02
N LYS A 444 5.82 -29.92 -15.68
CA LYS A 444 4.93 -30.98 -15.17
C LYS A 444 5.50 -31.77 -13.99
N GLU A 445 6.80 -31.65 -13.71
CA GLU A 445 7.41 -32.32 -12.56
C GLU A 445 7.02 -31.62 -11.25
N LEU A 446 6.94 -30.29 -11.28
CA LEU A 446 6.54 -29.48 -10.13
C LEU A 446 5.05 -29.15 -10.10
N TRP A 447 4.41 -28.98 -11.26
CA TRP A 447 2.99 -28.64 -11.41
C TRP A 447 2.32 -29.54 -12.45
N PRO A 448 1.91 -30.77 -12.06
CA PRO A 448 1.40 -31.76 -13.01
C PRO A 448 0.03 -31.42 -13.63
N ASN A 449 -0.81 -30.65 -12.94
CA ASN A 449 -2.19 -30.36 -13.36
C ASN A 449 -2.36 -28.94 -13.94
N LEU A 450 -1.48 -28.00 -13.57
CA LEU A 450 -1.60 -26.57 -13.85
C LEU A 450 -1.92 -26.24 -15.32
N GLU A 451 -1.25 -26.88 -16.30
CA GLU A 451 -1.51 -26.65 -17.73
C GLU A 451 -2.96 -26.97 -18.13
N THR A 452 -3.49 -28.08 -17.60
CA THR A 452 -4.82 -28.60 -17.93
C THR A 452 -5.90 -27.81 -17.21
N ASP A 453 -5.70 -27.55 -15.92
CA ASP A 453 -6.65 -26.84 -15.06
C ASP A 453 -6.83 -25.37 -15.47
N THR A 454 -5.79 -24.74 -16.03
CA THR A 454 -5.85 -23.37 -16.55
C THR A 454 -6.11 -23.29 -18.06
N SER A 455 -6.55 -24.39 -18.68
CA SER A 455 -6.97 -24.38 -20.10
C SER A 455 -8.29 -23.62 -20.29
N PRO A 456 -8.59 -23.07 -21.49
CA PRO A 456 -9.78 -22.24 -21.69
C PRO A 456 -11.09 -22.98 -21.41
N SER A 457 -11.16 -24.28 -21.73
CA SER A 457 -12.33 -25.13 -21.43
C SER A 457 -12.51 -25.37 -19.93
N ALA A 458 -11.42 -25.64 -19.20
CA ALA A 458 -11.45 -25.81 -17.75
C ALA A 458 -11.82 -24.50 -17.03
N LEU A 459 -11.28 -23.37 -17.51
CA LEU A 459 -11.62 -22.03 -17.03
C LEU A 459 -13.10 -21.72 -17.27
N LEU A 460 -13.63 -21.95 -18.47
CA LEU A 460 -15.05 -21.77 -18.77
C LEU A 460 -15.93 -22.56 -17.81
N SER A 461 -15.59 -23.83 -17.55
CA SER A 461 -16.33 -24.68 -16.62
C SER A 461 -16.26 -24.16 -15.18
N THR A 462 -15.08 -23.71 -14.74
CA THR A 462 -14.85 -23.30 -13.35
C THR A 462 -15.41 -21.91 -13.05
N LEU A 463 -15.33 -21.00 -14.03
CA LEU A 463 -15.80 -19.63 -13.90
C LEU A 463 -17.31 -19.51 -14.04
N GLN A 464 -17.97 -20.44 -14.76
CA GLN A 464 -19.42 -20.41 -14.96
C GLN A 464 -20.21 -20.34 -13.65
N ASP A 465 -19.76 -21.05 -12.61
CA ASP A 465 -20.44 -21.05 -11.30
C ASP A 465 -20.02 -19.89 -10.39
N LYS A 466 -18.96 -19.15 -10.76
CA LYS A 466 -18.33 -18.12 -9.93
C LYS A 466 -18.59 -16.70 -10.45
N VAL A 467 -18.63 -16.51 -11.76
CA VAL A 467 -18.77 -15.21 -12.44
C VAL A 467 -19.99 -15.26 -13.35
N GLU A 468 -20.84 -14.23 -13.24
CA GLU A 468 -22.05 -14.14 -14.06
C GLU A 468 -21.70 -13.87 -15.53
N GLU A 469 -22.45 -14.47 -16.44
CA GLU A 469 -22.26 -14.28 -17.88
C GLU A 469 -22.49 -12.82 -18.29
N GLY A 470 -21.69 -12.33 -19.24
CA GLY A 470 -21.73 -10.95 -19.75
C GLY A 470 -20.99 -9.92 -18.91
N ARG A 471 -20.49 -10.26 -17.70
CA ARG A 471 -19.72 -9.33 -16.86
C ARG A 471 -18.33 -9.04 -17.42
N HIS A 472 -17.77 -7.90 -17.00
CA HIS A 472 -16.37 -7.56 -17.21
C HIS A 472 -15.47 -8.50 -16.39
N LEU A 473 -14.59 -9.23 -17.07
CA LEU A 473 -13.63 -10.14 -16.46
C LEU A 473 -12.21 -9.66 -16.77
N TYR A 474 -11.51 -9.15 -15.77
CA TYR A 474 -10.09 -8.81 -15.88
C TYR A 474 -9.23 -10.06 -15.68
N ILE A 475 -8.33 -10.35 -16.61
CA ILE A 475 -7.46 -11.52 -16.58
C ILE A 475 -6.01 -11.05 -16.40
N ALA A 476 -5.48 -11.24 -15.18
CA ALA A 476 -4.07 -11.07 -14.88
C ALA A 476 -3.32 -12.38 -15.19
N THR A 477 -2.37 -12.38 -16.11
CA THR A 477 -1.70 -13.61 -16.54
C THR A 477 -0.29 -13.36 -17.08
N ASN A 478 0.59 -14.35 -16.91
CA ASN A 478 1.91 -14.41 -17.55
C ASN A 478 1.93 -15.31 -18.80
N GLU A 479 0.77 -15.68 -19.35
CA GLU A 479 0.68 -16.33 -20.66
C GLU A 479 1.06 -15.35 -21.77
N GLU A 480 1.96 -15.75 -22.66
CA GLU A 480 2.51 -14.88 -23.71
C GLU A 480 1.46 -14.59 -24.79
N GLU A 481 0.66 -15.60 -25.14
CA GLU A 481 -0.30 -15.54 -26.24
C GLU A 481 -1.72 -15.30 -25.71
N LEU A 482 -2.14 -14.02 -25.62
CA LEU A 482 -3.46 -13.65 -25.09
C LEU A 482 -4.63 -14.24 -25.90
N SER A 483 -4.41 -14.58 -27.18
CA SER A 483 -5.43 -15.23 -28.01
C SER A 483 -5.82 -16.63 -27.50
N PHE A 484 -4.99 -17.24 -26.64
CA PHE A 484 -5.29 -18.46 -25.91
C PHE A 484 -6.62 -18.38 -25.15
N PHE A 485 -6.95 -17.21 -24.59
CA PHE A 485 -8.17 -16.98 -23.81
C PHE A 485 -9.38 -16.55 -24.65
N ASN A 486 -9.27 -16.50 -25.98
CA ASN A 486 -10.38 -16.11 -26.85
C ASN A 486 -11.69 -16.88 -26.60
N PRO A 487 -11.70 -18.19 -26.27
CA PRO A 487 -12.94 -18.91 -25.95
C PRO A 487 -13.73 -18.32 -24.78
N LEU A 488 -13.10 -17.57 -23.87
CA LEU A 488 -13.79 -16.91 -22.76
C LEU A 488 -14.64 -15.72 -23.22
N LYS A 489 -14.35 -15.14 -24.39
CA LYS A 489 -15.08 -13.98 -24.94
C LYS A 489 -16.53 -14.27 -25.28
N ASP A 490 -16.86 -15.55 -25.51
CA ASP A 490 -18.23 -15.98 -25.78
C ASP A 490 -19.14 -15.81 -24.56
N LYS A 491 -18.56 -15.83 -23.34
CA LYS A 491 -19.30 -15.73 -22.08
C LYS A 491 -19.02 -14.45 -21.30
N TYR A 492 -17.84 -13.86 -21.43
CA TYR A 492 -17.39 -12.74 -20.60
C TYR A 492 -16.78 -11.64 -21.46
N ALA A 493 -16.94 -10.39 -21.02
CA ALA A 493 -16.17 -9.28 -21.59
C ALA A 493 -14.76 -9.31 -20.99
N THR A 494 -13.82 -9.97 -21.68
CA THR A 494 -12.44 -10.16 -21.21
C THR A 494 -11.60 -8.90 -21.38
N HIS A 495 -10.80 -8.56 -20.38
CA HIS A 495 -9.82 -7.46 -20.41
C HIS A 495 -8.46 -7.94 -19.91
N PHE A 496 -7.40 -7.48 -20.55
CA PHE A 496 -6.02 -7.75 -20.18
C PHE A 496 -5.29 -6.43 -19.94
N LEU A 497 -4.13 -6.49 -19.27
CA LEU A 497 -3.30 -5.31 -19.05
C LEU A 497 -3.05 -4.56 -20.38
N TYR A 498 -2.56 -5.26 -21.40
CA TYR A 498 -2.18 -4.68 -22.69
C TYR A 498 -3.32 -3.99 -23.46
N ASP A 499 -4.58 -4.25 -23.13
CA ASP A 499 -5.72 -3.51 -23.71
C ASP A 499 -5.70 -2.02 -23.30
N TYR A 500 -4.94 -1.68 -22.26
CA TYR A 500 -4.79 -0.33 -21.71
C TYR A 500 -3.39 0.26 -21.92
N LYS A 501 -2.67 -0.21 -22.94
CA LYS A 501 -1.28 0.21 -23.25
C LYS A 501 -1.13 1.72 -23.38
N ASP A 502 -2.17 2.43 -23.79
CA ASP A 502 -2.20 3.89 -23.91
C ASP A 502 -1.96 4.62 -22.56
N LEU A 503 -2.09 3.92 -21.42
CA LEU A 503 -1.80 4.47 -20.10
C LEU A 503 -0.30 4.56 -19.78
N TRP A 504 0.57 3.88 -20.55
CA TRP A 504 2.03 3.92 -20.37
C TRP A 504 2.82 3.98 -21.68
N ASP A 505 2.16 4.17 -22.81
CA ASP A 505 2.82 4.38 -24.10
C ASP A 505 3.50 5.75 -24.17
N GLU A 506 4.15 6.05 -25.30
CA GLU A 506 4.92 7.29 -25.51
C GLU A 506 4.09 8.58 -25.37
N ASN A 507 2.76 8.50 -25.51
CA ASN A 507 1.84 9.64 -25.39
C ASN A 507 1.25 9.79 -23.98
N SER A 508 1.52 8.83 -23.09
CA SER A 508 0.97 8.79 -21.74
C SER A 508 1.61 9.81 -20.80
N GLU A 509 0.83 10.24 -19.78
CA GLU A 509 1.37 11.05 -18.68
C GLU A 509 2.46 10.28 -17.93
N TRP A 510 2.25 8.98 -17.68
CA TRP A 510 3.22 8.12 -17.03
C TRP A 510 4.59 8.17 -17.72
N TYR A 511 4.63 7.98 -19.05
CA TYR A 511 5.87 7.99 -19.82
C TYR A 511 6.56 9.36 -19.76
N SER A 512 5.79 10.44 -19.85
CA SER A 512 6.34 11.81 -19.77
C SER A 512 6.97 12.10 -18.39
N GLU A 513 6.33 11.66 -17.31
CA GLU A 513 6.79 11.88 -15.95
C GLU A 513 8.01 11.03 -15.61
N THR A 514 7.99 9.74 -15.96
CA THR A 514 9.10 8.82 -15.69
C THR A 514 10.33 9.15 -16.54
N THR A 515 10.14 9.56 -17.81
CA THR A 515 11.23 10.04 -18.66
C THR A 515 11.89 11.27 -18.06
N LYS A 516 11.10 12.23 -17.57
CA LYS A 516 11.63 13.42 -16.89
C LYS A 516 12.39 13.06 -15.62
N LEU A 517 11.86 12.13 -14.83
CA LEU A 517 12.51 11.63 -13.62
C LEU A 517 13.85 10.95 -13.94
N ASN A 518 13.91 10.24 -15.06
CA ASN A 518 15.08 9.51 -15.55
C ASN A 518 16.08 10.38 -16.35
N GLY A 519 16.12 11.68 -16.08
CA GLY A 519 17.05 12.60 -16.75
C GLY A 519 16.80 12.80 -18.25
N GLY A 520 15.57 12.57 -18.71
CA GLY A 520 15.18 12.66 -20.12
C GLY A 520 15.30 11.35 -20.90
N ASN A 521 15.75 10.26 -20.27
CA ASN A 521 15.84 8.96 -20.91
C ASN A 521 14.50 8.20 -20.80
N PRO A 522 13.97 7.63 -21.90
CA PRO A 522 12.77 6.80 -21.87
C PRO A 522 12.85 5.68 -20.83
N VAL A 523 11.73 5.40 -20.17
CA VAL A 523 11.60 4.29 -19.22
C VAL A 523 10.68 3.24 -19.83
N GLU A 524 11.17 2.01 -19.96
CA GLU A 524 10.33 0.87 -20.35
C GLU A 524 9.40 0.49 -19.20
N PHE A 525 8.13 0.21 -19.54
CA PHE A 525 7.17 -0.36 -18.60
C PHE A 525 7.48 -1.85 -18.39
N ASP A 526 8.46 -2.12 -17.54
CA ASP A 526 9.09 -3.43 -17.35
C ASP A 526 8.18 -4.51 -16.73
N GLY A 527 8.67 -5.75 -16.67
CA GLY A 527 7.91 -6.89 -16.17
C GLY A 527 7.46 -6.77 -14.72
N TYR A 528 8.24 -6.11 -13.85
CA TYR A 528 7.82 -5.92 -12.47
C TYR A 528 6.73 -4.85 -12.37
N MET A 529 6.80 -3.78 -13.15
CA MET A 529 5.72 -2.79 -13.23
C MET A 529 4.42 -3.41 -13.75
N ARG A 530 4.50 -4.24 -14.81
CA ARG A 530 3.36 -4.98 -15.34
C ARG A 530 2.73 -5.87 -14.27
N ALA A 531 3.52 -6.73 -13.64
CA ALA A 531 3.06 -7.61 -12.58
C ALA A 531 2.46 -6.83 -11.40
N SER A 532 3.04 -5.67 -11.05
CA SER A 532 2.53 -4.82 -9.97
C SER A 532 1.18 -4.20 -10.33
N VAL A 533 0.99 -3.71 -11.56
CA VAL A 533 -0.31 -3.17 -11.98
C VAL A 533 -1.35 -4.28 -12.09
N ASP A 534 -1.01 -5.43 -12.70
CA ASP A 534 -1.90 -6.58 -12.81
C ASP A 534 -2.41 -7.06 -11.45
N THR A 535 -1.50 -7.21 -10.48
CA THR A 535 -1.84 -7.62 -9.12
C THR A 535 -2.80 -6.62 -8.48
N GLU A 536 -2.57 -5.33 -8.66
CA GLU A 536 -3.39 -4.29 -8.05
C GLU A 536 -4.77 -4.14 -8.69
N VAL A 537 -4.88 -4.32 -10.01
CA VAL A 537 -6.19 -4.38 -10.68
C VAL A 537 -6.93 -5.64 -10.23
N PHE A 538 -6.25 -6.79 -10.16
CA PHE A 538 -6.83 -8.03 -9.65
C PHE A 538 -7.41 -7.86 -8.24
N LEU A 539 -6.66 -7.25 -7.31
CA LEU A 539 -7.08 -7.04 -5.93
C LEU A 539 -8.27 -6.09 -5.77
N ARG A 540 -8.60 -5.29 -6.79
CA ARG A 540 -9.75 -4.37 -6.83
C ARG A 540 -11.00 -4.97 -7.48
N GLY A 541 -10.90 -6.16 -8.07
CA GLY A 541 -12.07 -6.90 -8.57
C GLY A 541 -13.01 -7.33 -7.44
N LYS A 542 -14.32 -7.34 -7.72
CA LYS A 542 -15.38 -7.72 -6.76
C LYS A 542 -15.21 -9.17 -6.32
N LYS A 543 -15.10 -10.09 -7.28
CA LYS A 543 -14.66 -11.47 -7.06
C LYS A 543 -13.20 -11.62 -7.49
N GLN A 544 -12.41 -12.29 -6.65
CA GLN A 544 -10.98 -12.55 -6.85
C GLN A 544 -10.80 -14.05 -6.94
N ILE A 545 -10.39 -14.54 -8.10
CA ILE A 545 -10.19 -15.97 -8.36
C ILE A 545 -8.71 -16.20 -8.67
N GLU A 546 -8.00 -16.88 -7.78
CA GLU A 546 -6.55 -17.12 -7.92
C GLU A 546 -6.27 -18.54 -8.41
N THR A 547 -5.17 -18.71 -9.14
CA THR A 547 -4.80 -20.00 -9.74
C THR A 547 -4.70 -21.13 -8.72
N PHE A 548 -3.79 -20.98 -7.75
CA PHE A 548 -3.45 -22.05 -6.79
C PHE A 548 -4.45 -22.20 -5.64
N ASN A 549 -5.41 -21.28 -5.51
CA ASN A 549 -6.45 -21.35 -4.48
C ASN A 549 -7.81 -21.76 -5.05
N ASN A 550 -8.07 -21.53 -6.34
CA ASN A 550 -9.41 -21.66 -6.88
C ASN A 550 -9.50 -22.37 -8.24
N LEU A 551 -8.40 -22.48 -8.99
CA LEU A 551 -8.41 -23.03 -10.35
C LEU A 551 -7.72 -24.38 -10.45
N THR A 552 -6.66 -24.62 -9.68
CA THR A 552 -5.91 -25.89 -9.69
C THR A 552 -5.76 -26.47 -8.28
N ASN A 553 -5.51 -27.77 -8.22
CA ASN A 553 -5.12 -28.48 -7.00
C ASN A 553 -3.60 -28.50 -6.78
N ASP A 554 -2.81 -27.99 -7.73
CA ASP A 554 -1.37 -27.91 -7.56
C ASP A 554 -0.98 -26.84 -6.52
N CYS A 555 0.11 -27.07 -5.80
CA CYS A 555 0.62 -26.13 -4.80
C CYS A 555 1.42 -25.01 -5.46
N LYS A 556 1.33 -23.78 -4.95
CA LYS A 556 2.08 -22.62 -5.46
C LYS A 556 3.58 -22.89 -5.63
N ASP A 557 4.20 -23.53 -4.64
CA ASP A 557 5.66 -23.79 -4.62
C ASP A 557 6.05 -25.19 -5.12
N GLY A 558 5.15 -25.87 -5.84
CA GLY A 558 5.35 -27.18 -6.47
C GLY A 558 4.96 -28.36 -5.58
N VAL A 559 5.03 -29.58 -6.12
CA VAL A 559 4.61 -30.82 -5.44
C VAL A 559 5.17 -30.93 -4.01
N GLY A 560 4.28 -31.23 -3.06
CA GLY A 560 4.64 -31.47 -1.66
C GLY A 560 4.78 -30.21 -0.79
N THR A 561 4.38 -29.04 -1.30
CA THR A 561 4.47 -27.76 -0.56
C THR A 561 3.13 -27.20 -0.10
N CYS A 562 2.00 -27.87 -0.40
CA CYS A 562 0.68 -27.43 0.05
C CYS A 562 0.62 -27.43 1.59
N ASN A 563 0.18 -26.31 2.16
CA ASN A 563 -0.12 -26.25 3.58
C ASN A 563 -1.32 -27.15 3.90
N ALA A 564 -1.17 -28.07 4.85
CA ALA A 564 -2.23 -29.00 5.29
C ALA A 564 -3.44 -28.30 5.98
N ALA A 565 -3.51 -26.96 5.96
CA ALA A 565 -4.51 -26.17 6.66
C ALA A 565 -5.72 -25.77 5.79
N THR A 566 -5.75 -26.14 4.51
CA THR A 566 -6.86 -25.87 3.59
C THR A 566 -7.46 -27.15 2.98
N SER A 567 -7.46 -28.24 3.76
CA SER A 567 -8.28 -29.44 3.48
C SER A 567 -9.65 -29.33 4.12
#